data_AF-A0A0Q4KRJ6-F1
#
_entry.id   AF-A0A0Q4KRJ6-F1
#
_cell.length_a   1.000
_cell.length_b   1.000
_cell.length_c   1.000
_cell.angle_alpha   90.00
_cell.angle_beta   90.00
_cell.angle_gamma   90.00
#
_symmetry.space_group_name_H-M   'P 1'
#
loop_
_entity.id
_entity.type
_entity.pdbx_description
1 polymer ?
#
loop_
_entity_poly.entity_id
_entity_poly.type
_entity_poly.pdbx_seq_one_letter_code
_entity_poly.pdbx_strand_id
1 'polypeptide(L)' 'MADDIDYHLLAERAALTGGHIREAAITAAVEASAAGEPVTMARVFDAIAREYDKLGKVFSARDFLLTEAE' A
#
# COMPACT_ATOMS: atom_id res chain seq x y z
N MET A 1 3.40 13.95 0.31
CA MET A 1 3.24 12.64 0.99
C MET A 1 3.35 12.91 2.48
N ALA A 2 2.73 12.09 3.32
CA ALA A 2 2.84 12.18 4.77
C ALA A 2 4.05 11.38 5.27
N ASP A 3 4.45 11.66 6.51
CA ASP A 3 5.65 11.08 7.13
C ASP A 3 5.42 9.67 7.70
N ASP A 4 4.18 9.16 7.64
CA ASP A 4 3.77 7.84 8.16
C ASP A 4 4.04 6.69 7.19
N ILE A 5 4.58 6.97 6.00
CA ILE A 5 4.84 5.94 4.98
C ILE A 5 6.08 5.13 5.35
N ASP A 6 5.87 3.85 5.65
CA ASP A 6 6.95 2.88 5.89
C ASP A 6 7.33 2.14 4.59
N TYR A 7 8.34 2.67 3.90
CA TYR A 7 8.86 2.07 2.67
C TYR A 7 9.54 0.71 2.89
N HIS A 8 10.11 0.46 4.07
CA HIS A 8 10.75 -0.81 4.37
C HIS A 8 9.70 -1.92 4.51
N LEU A 9 8.62 -1.65 5.26
CA LEU A 9 7.49 -2.57 5.38
C LEU A 9 6.85 -2.86 4.02
N LEU A 10 6.66 -1.83 3.19
CA LEU A 10 6.12 -2.01 1.83
C LEU A 10 7.03 -2.89 0.96
N ALA A 11 8.34 -2.66 1.00
CA ALA A 11 9.30 -3.44 0.23
C ALA A 11 9.36 -4.92 0.67
N GLU A 12 9.22 -5.19 1.97
CA GLU A 12 9.27 -6.55 2.51
C GLU A 12 7.96 -7.32 2.35
N ARG A 13 6.81 -6.66 2.54
CA ARG A 13 5.51 -7.35 2.71
C ARG A 13 4.58 -7.25 1.51
N ALA A 14 4.72 -6.22 0.67
CA ALA A 14 3.83 -6.07 -0.48
C ALA A 14 4.26 -7.03 -1.61
N ALA A 15 3.62 -8.19 -1.67
CA ALA A 15 3.85 -9.23 -2.67
C ALA A 15 3.22 -8.87 -4.05
N LEU A 16 3.68 -7.76 -4.62
CA LEU A 16 3.27 -7.18 -5.90
C LEU A 16 4.43 -7.21 -6.91
N THR A 17 4.10 -7.30 -8.20
CA THR A 17 5.09 -7.07 -9.26
C THR A 17 5.29 -5.56 -9.46
N GLY A 18 6.38 -5.16 -10.13
CA GLY A 18 6.67 -3.74 -10.40
C GLY A 18 5.53 -2.98 -11.09
N GLY A 19 4.77 -3.65 -11.97
CA GLY A 19 3.58 -3.06 -12.60
C GLY A 19 2.49 -2.72 -11.57
N HIS A 20 2.17 -3.66 -10.69
CA HIS A 20 1.18 -3.43 -9.63
C HIS A 20 1.66 -2.41 -8.59
N ILE A 21 2.95 -2.37 -8.27
CA ILE A 21 3.52 -1.33 -7.38
C ILE A 21 3.28 0.07 -7.98
N ARG A 22 3.56 0.24 -9.27
CA ARG A 22 3.33 1.50 -9.98
C ARG A 22 1.84 1.89 -9.95
N GLU A 23 0.94 0.96 -10.25
CA GLU A 23 -0.49 1.23 -10.26
C GLU A 23 -1.04 1.56 -8.86
N ALA A 24 -0.57 0.89 -7.81
CA ALA A 24 -0.91 1.22 -6.43
C ALA A 24 -0.47 2.64 -6.07
N ALA A 25 0.78 3.01 -6.41
CA ALA A 25 1.30 4.35 -6.13
C ALA A 25 0.52 5.46 -6.86
N ILE A 26 0.18 5.23 -8.14
CA ILE A 26 -0.64 6.18 -8.92
C ILE A 26 -2.05 6.30 -8.33
N THR A 27 -2.68 5.16 -8.00
CA THR A 27 -4.01 5.15 -7.41
C THR A 27 -4.04 5.92 -6.09
N ALA A 28 -3.10 5.66 -5.19
CA ALA A 28 -3.00 6.37 -3.92
C ALA A 28 -2.80 7.88 -4.11
N ALA A 29 -1.95 8.28 -5.08
CA ALA A 29 -1.72 9.70 -5.39
C ALA A 29 -2.96 10.40 -5.96
N VAL A 30 -3.68 9.76 -6.87
CA VAL A 30 -4.91 10.31 -7.47
C VAL A 30 -6.01 10.42 -6.42
N GLU A 31 -6.23 9.39 -5.60
CA GLU A 31 -7.23 9.42 -4.53
C GLU A 31 -6.90 10.51 -3.48
N ALA A 32 -5.65 10.61 -3.04
CA ALA A 32 -5.23 11.64 -2.09
C ALA A 32 -5.38 13.06 -2.69
N SER A 33 -5.00 13.24 -3.95
CA SER A 33 -5.19 14.51 -4.66
C SER A 33 -6.66 14.90 -4.78
N ALA A 34 -7.55 13.94 -5.03
CA ALA A 34 -8.98 14.20 -5.10
C ALA A 34 -9.57 14.61 -3.75
N ALA A 35 -9.01 14.10 -2.65
CA ALA A 35 -9.38 14.47 -1.28
C ALA A 35 -8.73 15.80 -0.81
N GLY A 36 -7.75 16.34 -1.53
CA GLY A 36 -6.97 17.50 -1.08
C GLY A 36 -6.04 17.18 0.09
N GLU A 37 -5.66 15.92 0.24
CA GLU A 37 -4.88 15.40 1.36
C GLU A 37 -3.51 14.86 0.88
N PRO A 38 -2.49 14.78 1.74
CA PRO A 38 -1.26 14.08 1.40
C PRO A 38 -1.51 12.57 1.22
N VAL A 39 -0.70 11.91 0.40
CA VAL A 39 -0.64 10.44 0.38
C VAL A 39 -0.17 9.96 1.76
N THR A 40 -1.00 9.16 2.42
CA THR A 40 -0.73 8.53 3.73
C THR A 40 -0.51 7.03 3.58
N MET A 41 0.00 6.38 4.62
CA MET A 41 0.16 4.92 4.65
C MET A 41 -1.19 4.20 4.46
N ALA A 42 -2.27 4.75 5.04
CA ALA A 42 -3.62 4.22 4.87
C ALA A 42 -4.08 4.22 3.40
N ARG A 43 -3.86 5.33 2.67
CA ARG A 43 -4.19 5.40 1.23
C ARG A 43 -3.37 4.42 0.41
N VAL A 44 -2.09 4.23 0.75
CA VAL A 44 -1.22 3.24 0.10
C VAL A 44 -1.76 1.83 0.35
N PHE A 45 -2.18 1.48 1.57
CA PHE A 45 -2.78 0.18 1.86
C PHE A 45 -4.08 -0.06 1.11
N ASP A 46 -4.97 0.93 1.03
CA ASP A 46 -6.19 0.81 0.24
C ASP A 46 -5.88 0.52 -1.23
N ALA A 47 -4.87 1.18 -1.80
CA ALA A 47 -4.43 0.93 -3.17
C ALA A 47 -3.81 -0.47 -3.34
N ILE A 48 -2.98 -0.93 -2.41
CA ILE A 48 -2.40 -2.28 -2.43
C ILE A 48 -3.49 -3.35 -2.32
N ALA A 49 -4.49 -3.15 -1.45
CA ALA A 49 -5.61 -4.08 -1.30
C ALA A 49 -6.37 -4.27 -2.62
N ARG A 50 -6.57 -3.18 -3.39
CA ARG A 50 -7.16 -3.25 -4.73
C ARG A 50 -6.27 -4.02 -5.71
N GLU A 51 -4.95 -3.88 -5.65
CA GLU A 51 -4.05 -4.66 -6.50
C GLU A 51 -4.05 -6.16 -6.15
N TYR A 52 -4.16 -6.50 -4.86
CA TYR A 52 -4.32 -7.88 -4.42
C TYR A 52 -5.62 -8.49 -4.93
N ASP A 53 -6.72 -7.73 -4.88
CA ASP A 53 -8.03 -8.14 -5.40
C ASP A 53 -7.96 -8.44 -6.91
N LYS A 54 -7.32 -7.57 -7.70
CA LYS A 54 -7.06 -7.80 -9.14
C LYS A 54 -6.29 -9.09 -9.41
N LEU A 55 -5.42 -9.49 -8.49
CA LEU A 55 -4.60 -10.69 -8.56
C LEU A 55 -5.30 -11.94 -8.00
N GLY A 56 -6.50 -11.80 -7.43
CA GLY A 56 -7.18 -12.89 -6.71
C GLY A 56 -6.45 -13.32 -5.43
N LYS A 57 -5.62 -12.45 -4.85
CA LYS A 57 -4.89 -12.69 -3.60
C LYS A 57 -5.70 -12.16 -2.41
N VAL A 58 -5.66 -12.88 -1.30
CA VAL A 58 -6.23 -12.38 -0.03
C VAL A 58 -5.33 -11.28 0.50
N PHE A 59 -5.91 -10.09 0.73
CA PHE A 59 -5.24 -9.01 1.44
C PHE A 59 -5.58 -9.10 2.94
N SER A 60 -4.55 -9.12 3.78
CA SER A 60 -4.68 -9.11 5.24
C SER A 60 -3.81 -7.98 5.78
N ALA A 61 -4.44 -7.00 6.43
CA ALA A 61 -3.70 -5.92 7.11
C ALA A 61 -2.76 -6.47 8.20
N ARG A 62 -3.02 -7.68 8.73
CA ARG A 62 -2.12 -8.36 9.67
C ARG A 62 -0.78 -8.72 9.06
N ASP A 63 -0.71 -8.93 7.75
CA ASP A 63 0.53 -9.24 7.04
C ASP A 63 1.47 -8.02 7.01
N PHE A 64 0.91 -6.84 7.34
CA PHE A 64 1.59 -5.56 7.44
C PHE A 64 1.69 -5.05 8.89
N LEU A 65 1.45 -5.91 9.89
CA LEU A 65 1.83 -5.62 11.26
C LEU A 65 3.29 -6.03 11.48
N LEU A 66 4.09 -5.14 12.08
CA LEU A 66 5.35 -5.51 12.70
C LEU A 66 5.03 -6.40 13.91
N THR A 67 5.02 -7.71 13.72
CA THR A 67 5.34 -8.62 14.83
C THR A 67 6.85 -8.63 14.95
N GLU A 68 7.37 -8.07 16.05
CA GLU A 68 8.70 -8.41 16.55
C GLU A 68 8.74 -9.96 16.64
N ALA A 69 9.42 -10.60 15.70
CA ALA A 69 9.74 -11.99 15.78
C ALA A 69 11.19 -12.08 16.28
N GLU A 70 11.28 -12.22 17.61
CA GLU A 70 12.44 -12.59 18.44
C GLU A 70 13.64 -11.64 18.51
#